data_AF-A0A959CZI4-F1
#
_entry.id   AF-A0A959CZI4-F1
#
_cell.length_a   1.000
_cell.length_b   1.000
_cell.length_c   1.000
_cell.angle_alpha   90.00
_cell.angle_beta   90.00
_cell.angle_gamma   90.00
#
_symmetry.space_group_name_H-M   'P 1'
#
loop_
_entity.id
_entity.type
_entity.pdbx_description
1 polymer ?
#
loop_
_entity_poly.entity_id
_entity_poly.type
_entity_poly.pdbx_seq_one_letter_code
_entity_poly.pdbx_strand_id
1 'polypeptide(L)'
;PPLPESGDQPDVTTFYSIQNEFPEVYGLREGEIVGTAPPLRHAQARQLKGYLLFFEQLMLNYCAQLDNIQLLFSIRPEVDQTYFFQPLYDVPAARNLFMAFLSEVDGVSLEAGEQAWQTFKQNGNNGYIQAQKEYAEDEATFLRRRNQFTGHLLARFAEDLSNYSSWSIAQNGGQISPALINDKLAFLNGFSSLAHSRATAFDYSATRTDEQGNSTPDVWDSENVSGFEKRVAAKLGISGFRRRSLATSAGPDAEEGLHLVEHLLLRPGSEDSDRMEAANLQREEGAPPLIMIPDPYPFQLSIFLPGWAARFQDEEFRAVVERTLREELPAHLFSWIYWVELNEEALIPTVFTTFENTFRLWLENLHPDNPEDTRNNFVKAFNELAKSKYATLANTYQPFEL
;
A
#
# COMPACT_ATOMS: atom_id res chain seq x y z
N PRO A 1 -3.20 1.09 -25.67
CA PRO A 1 -3.41 -0.03 -26.62
C PRO A 1 -4.18 -1.13 -25.89
N PRO A 2 -5.14 -1.82 -26.53
CA PRO A 2 -5.74 -3.00 -25.91
C PRO A 2 -4.65 -4.03 -25.61
N LEU A 3 -4.82 -4.79 -24.54
CA LEU A 3 -3.96 -5.94 -24.28
C LEU A 3 -4.03 -6.87 -25.50
N PRO A 4 -2.90 -7.44 -25.96
CA PRO A 4 -2.94 -8.46 -26.99
C PRO A 4 -3.86 -9.60 -26.56
N GLU A 5 -4.54 -10.23 -27.51
CA GLU A 5 -5.39 -11.39 -27.24
C GLU A 5 -4.60 -12.43 -26.43
N SER A 6 -5.29 -13.06 -25.48
CA SER A 6 -4.72 -14.13 -24.67
C SER A 6 -4.20 -15.23 -25.60
N GLY A 7 -2.88 -15.32 -25.76
CA GLY A 7 -2.26 -16.42 -26.50
C GLY A 7 -2.46 -17.74 -25.76
N ASP A 8 -2.39 -18.85 -26.50
CA ASP A 8 -2.39 -20.19 -25.90
C ASP A 8 -1.27 -20.28 -24.86
N GLN A 9 -1.61 -20.47 -23.59
CA GLN A 9 -0.63 -20.74 -22.55
C GLN A 9 -0.06 -22.14 -22.80
N PRO A 10 1.26 -22.27 -23.01
CA PRO A 10 1.88 -23.59 -23.08
C PRO A 10 1.68 -24.30 -21.74
N ASP A 11 1.27 -25.57 -21.79
CA ASP A 11 1.19 -26.40 -20.58
C ASP A 11 2.60 -26.71 -20.08
N VAL A 12 3.04 -25.90 -19.13
CA VAL A 12 4.31 -26.06 -18.40
C VAL A 12 4.14 -26.85 -17.11
N THR A 13 2.93 -27.32 -16.80
CA THR A 13 2.63 -28.07 -15.57
C THR A 13 2.84 -29.57 -15.75
N THR A 14 2.71 -30.08 -16.98
CA THR A 14 2.99 -31.49 -17.27
C THR A 14 4.48 -31.79 -17.10
N PHE A 15 4.80 -32.60 -16.09
CA PHE A 15 6.17 -33.02 -15.79
C PHE A 15 6.34 -34.53 -16.02
N TYR A 16 7.35 -34.90 -16.80
CA TYR A 16 7.74 -36.28 -17.01
C TYR A 16 8.83 -36.68 -16.02
N SER A 17 8.53 -37.63 -15.14
CA SER A 17 9.45 -38.08 -14.09
C SER A 17 10.78 -38.60 -14.65
N ILE A 18 11.88 -38.14 -14.05
CA ILE A 18 13.24 -38.56 -14.45
C ILE A 18 13.46 -40.06 -14.23
N GLN A 19 12.71 -40.69 -13.32
CA GLN A 19 12.74 -42.15 -13.12
C GLN A 19 12.43 -42.92 -14.40
N ASN A 20 11.68 -42.31 -15.32
CA ASN A 20 11.34 -42.93 -16.60
C ASN A 20 12.46 -42.85 -17.65
N GLU A 21 13.47 -42.01 -17.43
CA GLU A 21 14.61 -41.84 -18.34
C GLU A 21 15.76 -42.82 -18.04
N PHE A 22 15.75 -43.46 -16.87
CA PHE A 22 16.80 -44.42 -16.52
C PHE A 22 16.67 -45.72 -17.34
N PRO A 23 17.81 -46.37 -17.65
CA PRO A 23 17.79 -47.69 -18.28
C PRO A 23 17.04 -48.74 -17.44
N GLU A 24 16.41 -49.70 -18.11
CA GLU A 24 15.58 -50.76 -17.49
C GLU A 24 16.31 -51.56 -16.40
N VAL A 25 17.64 -51.67 -16.48
CA VAL A 25 18.47 -52.34 -15.47
C VAL A 25 18.32 -51.75 -14.05
N TYR A 26 17.85 -50.51 -13.91
CA TYR A 26 17.59 -49.88 -12.63
C TYR A 26 16.20 -50.20 -12.06
N GLY A 27 15.26 -50.69 -12.86
CA GLY A 27 13.92 -51.11 -12.42
C GLY A 27 13.12 -49.98 -11.76
N LEU A 28 13.17 -48.79 -12.33
CA LEU A 28 12.53 -47.60 -11.76
C LEU A 28 11.14 -47.33 -12.33
N ARG A 29 10.86 -47.77 -13.56
CA ARG A 29 9.55 -47.56 -14.18
C ARG A 29 8.51 -48.50 -13.60
N GLU A 30 7.24 -48.16 -13.80
CA GLU A 30 6.13 -49.01 -13.40
C GLU A 30 6.20 -50.36 -14.15
N GLY A 31 6.05 -51.46 -13.43
CA GLY A 31 6.07 -52.82 -14.01
C GLY A 31 7.45 -53.43 -14.27
N GLU A 32 8.56 -52.70 -14.14
CA GLU A 32 9.91 -53.24 -14.46
C GLU A 32 10.44 -54.25 -13.45
N ILE A 33 10.02 -54.16 -12.18
CA ILE A 33 10.40 -55.16 -11.18
C ILE A 33 9.29 -56.19 -11.08
N VAL A 34 9.57 -57.38 -11.61
CA VAL A 34 8.70 -58.55 -11.51
C VAL A 34 8.47 -58.89 -10.03
N GLY A 35 7.24 -59.24 -9.64
CA GLY A 35 6.91 -59.57 -8.25
C GLY A 35 7.64 -60.79 -7.67
N THR A 36 8.30 -61.60 -8.52
CA THR A 36 9.15 -62.73 -8.12
C THR A 36 10.60 -62.33 -7.82
N ALA A 37 10.96 -61.05 -8.01
CA ALA A 37 12.31 -60.58 -7.75
C ALA A 37 12.67 -60.70 -6.25
N PRO A 38 13.96 -60.92 -5.92
CA PRO A 38 14.38 -60.99 -4.52
C PRO A 38 13.97 -59.74 -3.72
N PRO A 39 13.62 -59.85 -2.43
CA PRO A 39 13.25 -58.69 -1.61
C PRO A 39 14.31 -57.58 -1.60
N LEU A 40 15.59 -57.96 -1.64
CA LEU A 40 16.72 -57.03 -1.76
C LEU A 40 16.61 -56.15 -3.01
N ARG A 41 16.15 -56.70 -4.14
CA ARG A 41 16.02 -55.95 -5.38
C ARG A 41 14.92 -54.89 -5.31
N HIS A 42 13.78 -55.24 -4.71
CA HIS A 42 12.72 -54.27 -4.44
C HIS A 42 13.19 -53.14 -3.50
N ALA A 43 13.97 -53.49 -2.47
CA ALA A 43 14.52 -52.51 -1.54
C ALA A 43 15.51 -51.55 -2.22
N GLN A 44 16.44 -52.06 -3.03
CA GLN A 44 17.40 -51.23 -3.79
C GLN A 44 16.71 -50.22 -4.71
N ALA A 45 15.68 -50.66 -5.44
CA ALA A 45 14.93 -49.77 -6.31
C ALA A 45 14.17 -48.70 -5.52
N ARG A 46 13.48 -49.07 -4.42
CA ARG A 46 12.81 -48.09 -3.55
C ARG A 46 13.78 -47.07 -2.96
N GLN A 47 14.99 -47.50 -2.58
CA GLN A 47 16.02 -46.61 -2.07
C GLN A 47 16.46 -45.59 -3.13
N LEU A 48 16.69 -46.04 -4.37
CA LEU A 48 17.03 -45.14 -5.48
C LEU A 48 15.86 -44.20 -5.84
N LYS A 49 14.62 -44.69 -5.86
CA LYS A 49 13.43 -43.83 -6.05
C LYS A 49 13.32 -42.76 -4.96
N GLY A 50 13.50 -43.15 -3.71
CA GLY A 50 13.53 -42.22 -2.58
C GLY A 50 14.61 -41.14 -2.72
N TYR A 51 15.81 -41.53 -3.18
CA TYR A 51 16.88 -40.57 -3.51
C TYR A 51 16.48 -39.62 -4.64
N LEU A 52 15.83 -40.13 -5.69
CA LEU A 52 15.41 -39.33 -6.84
C LEU A 52 14.28 -38.34 -6.51
N LEU A 53 13.42 -38.62 -5.52
CA LEU A 53 12.31 -37.72 -5.14
C LEU A 53 12.76 -36.28 -4.85
N PHE A 54 13.95 -36.10 -4.27
CA PHE A 54 14.50 -34.77 -4.02
C PHE A 54 14.68 -33.96 -5.32
N PHE A 55 15.21 -34.61 -6.37
CA PHE A 55 15.41 -33.96 -7.67
C PHE A 55 14.10 -33.79 -8.43
N GLU A 56 13.19 -34.77 -8.32
CA GLU A 56 11.83 -34.67 -8.89
C GLU A 56 11.10 -33.45 -8.32
N GLN A 57 11.18 -33.22 -6.99
CA GLN A 57 10.54 -32.08 -6.35
C GLN A 57 11.14 -30.75 -6.83
N LEU A 58 12.46 -30.68 -6.98
CA LEU A 58 13.13 -29.46 -7.48
C LEU A 58 12.61 -29.08 -8.87
N MET A 59 12.45 -30.07 -9.76
CA MET A 59 11.96 -29.85 -11.12
C MET A 59 10.48 -29.49 -11.15
N LEU A 60 9.65 -30.15 -10.34
CA LEU A 60 8.23 -29.81 -10.19
C LEU A 60 8.03 -28.40 -9.62
N ASN A 61 8.82 -28.00 -8.63
CA ASN A 61 8.79 -26.64 -8.08
C ASN A 61 9.17 -25.60 -9.13
N TYR A 62 10.18 -25.89 -9.95
CA TYR A 62 10.54 -25.02 -11.07
C TYR A 62 9.39 -24.85 -12.07
N CYS A 63 8.73 -25.94 -12.47
CA CYS A 63 7.57 -25.90 -13.36
C CYS A 63 6.40 -25.11 -12.73
N ALA A 64 6.11 -25.37 -11.45
CA ALA A 64 5.09 -24.64 -10.70
C ALA A 64 5.39 -23.14 -10.62
N GLN A 65 6.65 -22.77 -10.39
CA GLN A 65 7.08 -21.38 -10.32
C GLN A 65 6.92 -20.67 -11.67
N LEU A 66 7.23 -21.36 -12.78
CA LEU A 66 7.04 -20.81 -14.13
C LEU A 66 5.56 -20.60 -14.46
N ASP A 67 4.72 -21.59 -14.15
CA ASP A 67 3.27 -21.52 -14.35
C ASP A 67 2.64 -20.33 -13.61
N ASN A 68 3.15 -20.04 -12.42
CA ASN A 68 2.62 -18.99 -11.54
C ASN A 68 3.41 -17.67 -11.59
N ILE A 69 4.30 -17.48 -12.57
CA ILE A 69 5.12 -16.26 -12.68
C ILE A 69 4.27 -14.98 -12.75
N GLN A 70 3.08 -15.07 -13.35
CA GLN A 70 2.13 -13.96 -13.44
C GLN A 70 1.64 -13.47 -12.07
N LEU A 71 1.54 -14.36 -11.08
CA LEU A 71 1.10 -14.02 -9.73
C LEU A 71 2.16 -13.20 -8.99
N LEU A 72 3.45 -13.44 -9.27
CA LEU A 72 4.56 -12.68 -8.68
C LEU A 72 4.48 -11.18 -9.05
N PHE A 73 4.12 -10.90 -10.30
CA PHE A 73 3.97 -9.53 -10.83
C PHE A 73 2.53 -9.00 -10.76
N SER A 74 1.63 -9.73 -10.11
CA SER A 74 0.24 -9.32 -9.97
C SER A 74 0.09 -8.24 -8.89
N ILE A 75 -0.78 -7.27 -9.14
CA ILE A 75 -1.19 -6.23 -8.17
C ILE A 75 -2.40 -6.65 -7.32
N ARG A 76 -2.82 -7.93 -7.44
CA ARG A 76 -3.92 -8.50 -6.68
C ARG A 76 -3.57 -8.70 -5.21
N PRO A 77 -4.42 -8.27 -4.26
CA PRO A 77 -4.19 -8.49 -2.83
C PRO A 77 -4.39 -9.95 -2.41
N GLU A 78 -5.09 -10.77 -3.20
CA GLU A 78 -5.40 -12.16 -2.86
C GLU A 78 -4.20 -13.13 -3.02
N VAL A 79 -3.06 -12.66 -3.52
CA VAL A 79 -1.85 -13.48 -3.65
C VAL A 79 -1.26 -13.71 -2.27
N ASP A 80 -1.26 -14.95 -1.81
CA ASP A 80 -0.84 -15.39 -0.48
C ASP A 80 0.48 -16.18 -0.46
N GLN A 81 1.06 -16.45 -1.65
CA GLN A 81 2.33 -17.15 -1.81
C GLN A 81 3.18 -16.62 -2.97
N THR A 82 4.50 -16.75 -2.87
CA THR A 82 5.49 -16.40 -3.90
C THR A 82 6.43 -17.56 -4.29
N TYR A 83 6.41 -18.66 -3.54
CA TYR A 83 7.05 -19.90 -3.93
C TYR A 83 5.99 -20.95 -4.20
N PHE A 84 5.96 -21.42 -5.44
CA PHE A 84 4.97 -22.39 -5.91
C PHE A 84 5.60 -23.78 -6.00
N PHE A 85 4.79 -24.80 -5.73
CA PHE A 85 5.21 -26.19 -5.83
C PHE A 85 4.08 -27.04 -6.39
N GLN A 86 4.44 -28.21 -6.92
CA GLN A 86 3.51 -29.25 -7.33
C GLN A 86 3.78 -30.53 -6.53
N PRO A 87 2.74 -31.30 -6.19
CA PRO A 87 2.90 -32.55 -5.44
C PRO A 87 3.52 -33.66 -6.32
N LEU A 88 4.30 -34.55 -5.70
CA LEU A 88 4.94 -35.71 -6.36
C LEU A 88 3.97 -36.88 -6.66
N TYR A 89 2.65 -36.62 -6.73
CA TYR A 89 1.65 -37.69 -6.77
C TYR A 89 1.72 -38.58 -8.00
N ASP A 90 2.20 -38.05 -9.12
CA ASP A 90 2.29 -38.75 -10.40
C ASP A 90 3.66 -39.40 -10.63
N VAL A 91 4.56 -39.32 -9.65
CA VAL A 91 5.89 -39.95 -9.72
C VAL A 91 5.81 -41.46 -9.46
N PRO A 92 6.55 -42.31 -10.19
CA PRO A 92 6.49 -43.76 -10.02
C PRO A 92 6.73 -44.20 -8.57
N ALA A 93 5.81 -45.03 -8.05
CA ALA A 93 5.82 -45.55 -6.67
C ALA A 93 5.72 -44.49 -5.55
N ALA A 94 5.27 -43.26 -5.83
CA ALA A 94 5.04 -42.22 -4.82
C ALA A 94 4.24 -42.73 -3.62
N ARG A 95 3.12 -43.42 -3.87
CA ARG A 95 2.28 -44.05 -2.82
C ARG A 95 3.08 -44.87 -1.80
N ASN A 96 4.07 -45.65 -2.25
CA ASN A 96 4.87 -46.51 -1.36
C ASN A 96 5.87 -45.72 -0.50
N LEU A 97 6.28 -44.55 -0.98
CA LEU A 97 7.24 -43.67 -0.28
C LEU A 97 6.53 -42.72 0.69
N PHE A 98 5.22 -42.51 0.52
CA PHE A 98 4.40 -41.59 1.31
C PHE A 98 3.69 -42.27 2.48
N MET A 99 4.07 -43.52 2.82
CA MET A 99 3.40 -44.32 3.85
C MET A 99 3.29 -43.63 5.21
N ALA A 100 4.28 -42.83 5.60
CA ALA A 100 4.25 -42.06 6.84
C ALA A 100 3.07 -41.08 6.90
N PHE A 101 2.79 -40.38 5.80
CA PHE A 101 1.65 -39.46 5.69
C PHE A 101 0.31 -40.22 5.56
N LEU A 102 0.31 -41.40 4.93
CA LEU A 102 -0.89 -42.21 4.77
C LEU A 102 -1.33 -42.87 6.10
N SER A 103 -0.40 -43.18 6.99
CA SER A 103 -0.72 -43.76 8.31
C SER A 103 -1.39 -42.78 9.28
N GLU A 104 -1.32 -41.48 9.01
CA GLU A 104 -1.95 -40.42 9.81
C GLU A 104 -3.41 -40.18 9.41
N VAL A 105 -3.90 -40.80 8.34
CA VAL A 105 -5.29 -40.65 7.89
C VAL A 105 -6.20 -41.62 8.66
N ASP A 106 -6.99 -41.07 9.57
CA ASP A 106 -7.96 -41.84 10.37
C ASP A 106 -8.93 -42.65 9.47
N GLY A 107 -9.11 -43.94 9.82
CA GLY A 107 -10.09 -44.83 9.19
C GLY A 107 -9.65 -45.50 7.88
N VAL A 108 -8.39 -45.33 7.46
CA VAL A 108 -7.87 -45.92 6.23
C VAL A 108 -7.03 -47.17 6.54
N SER A 109 -7.53 -48.35 6.18
CA SER A 109 -6.74 -49.59 6.28
C SER A 109 -5.72 -49.68 5.14
N LEU A 110 -4.51 -50.19 5.44
CA LEU A 110 -3.44 -50.44 4.47
C LEU A 110 -3.88 -51.36 3.30
N GLU A 111 -4.94 -52.15 3.50
CA GLU A 111 -5.54 -53.05 2.51
C GLU A 111 -6.41 -52.30 1.47
N ALA A 112 -6.92 -51.11 1.79
CA ALA A 112 -7.72 -50.25 0.89
C ALA A 112 -6.85 -49.29 0.04
N GLY A 113 -5.57 -49.61 -0.13
CA GLY A 113 -4.58 -48.56 -0.36
C GLY A 113 -4.69 -47.77 -1.68
N GLU A 114 -5.44 -48.23 -2.68
CA GLU A 114 -5.72 -47.40 -3.87
C GLU A 114 -6.78 -46.33 -3.57
N GLN A 115 -7.86 -46.71 -2.90
CA GLN A 115 -8.89 -45.76 -2.46
C GLN A 115 -8.33 -44.76 -1.45
N ALA A 116 -7.49 -45.24 -0.52
CA ALA A 116 -6.70 -44.42 0.40
C ALA A 116 -5.89 -43.34 -0.34
N TRP A 117 -5.16 -43.76 -1.38
CA TRP A 117 -4.29 -42.89 -2.16
C TRP A 117 -5.10 -41.82 -2.92
N GLN A 118 -6.23 -42.20 -3.51
CA GLN A 118 -7.09 -41.23 -4.19
C GLN A 118 -7.70 -40.21 -3.21
N THR A 119 -8.19 -40.65 -2.04
CA THR A 119 -8.69 -39.74 -0.99
C THR A 119 -7.59 -38.80 -0.50
N PHE A 120 -6.37 -39.30 -0.31
CA PHE A 120 -5.22 -38.49 0.09
C PHE A 120 -4.89 -37.40 -0.94
N LYS A 121 -4.84 -37.75 -2.23
CA LYS A 121 -4.58 -36.79 -3.33
C LYS A 121 -5.68 -35.73 -3.46
N GLN A 122 -6.94 -36.10 -3.25
CA GLN A 122 -8.06 -35.16 -3.33
C GLN A 122 -8.12 -34.19 -2.15
N ASN A 123 -7.53 -34.54 -1.01
CA ASN A 123 -7.41 -33.65 0.12
C ASN A 123 -6.31 -32.60 -0.12
N GLY A 124 -6.69 -31.42 -0.60
CA GLY A 124 -5.78 -30.29 -0.87
C GLY A 124 -5.08 -29.69 0.36
N ASN A 125 -5.33 -30.21 1.56
CA ASN A 125 -4.67 -29.78 2.80
C ASN A 125 -4.21 -30.97 3.66
N ASN A 126 -3.81 -32.08 3.02
CA ASN A 126 -3.20 -33.21 3.73
C ASN A 126 -1.83 -32.84 4.36
N GLY A 127 -1.31 -33.68 5.26
CA GLY A 127 -0.07 -33.43 5.99
C GLY A 127 1.16 -33.22 5.10
N TYR A 128 1.22 -33.86 3.93
CA TYR A 128 2.30 -33.62 2.95
C TYR A 128 2.21 -32.23 2.32
N ILE A 129 1.01 -31.79 1.90
CA ILE A 129 0.82 -30.44 1.35
C ILE A 129 1.11 -29.38 2.41
N GLN A 130 0.70 -29.59 3.66
CA GLN A 130 1.02 -28.68 4.76
C GLN A 130 2.54 -28.57 4.98
N ALA A 131 3.25 -29.69 5.05
CA ALA A 131 4.70 -29.71 5.15
C ALA A 131 5.36 -28.97 3.97
N GLN A 132 4.86 -29.18 2.75
CA GLN A 132 5.38 -28.48 1.57
C GLN A 132 5.17 -26.97 1.64
N LYS A 133 4.00 -26.49 2.09
CA LYS A 133 3.76 -25.05 2.29
C LYS A 133 4.71 -24.46 3.31
N GLU A 134 4.86 -25.12 4.45
CA GLU A 134 5.75 -24.69 5.54
C GLU A 134 7.22 -24.62 5.10
N TYR A 135 7.68 -25.60 4.29
CA TYR A 135 9.05 -25.60 3.77
C TYR A 135 9.25 -24.70 2.55
N ALA A 136 8.21 -24.41 1.77
CA ALA A 136 8.30 -23.57 0.58
C ALA A 136 8.60 -22.12 0.98
N GLU A 137 7.83 -21.56 1.91
CA GLU A 137 8.09 -20.25 2.47
C GLU A 137 7.40 -20.02 3.81
N ASP A 138 8.08 -19.26 4.67
CA ASP A 138 7.46 -18.65 5.84
C ASP A 138 6.85 -17.28 5.49
N GLU A 139 6.03 -16.75 6.39
CA GLU A 139 5.36 -15.45 6.23
C GLU A 139 6.36 -14.32 5.98
N ALA A 140 7.50 -14.31 6.69
CA ALA A 140 8.53 -13.29 6.54
C ALA A 140 9.18 -13.32 5.14
N THR A 141 9.40 -14.51 4.58
CA THR A 141 9.93 -14.69 3.23
C THR A 141 8.91 -14.29 2.18
N PHE A 142 7.65 -14.68 2.36
CA PHE A 142 6.55 -14.23 1.53
C PHE A 142 6.48 -12.69 1.47
N LEU A 143 6.39 -12.02 2.63
CA LEU A 143 6.29 -10.56 2.71
C LEU A 143 7.51 -9.85 2.11
N ARG A 144 8.72 -10.38 2.35
CA ARG A 144 9.96 -9.85 1.76
C ARG A 144 9.95 -9.92 0.24
N ARG A 145 9.58 -11.06 -0.33
CA ARG A 145 9.52 -11.25 -1.78
C ARG A 145 8.40 -10.43 -2.38
N ARG A 146 7.22 -10.41 -1.75
CA ARG A 146 6.10 -9.58 -2.18
C ARG A 146 6.47 -8.10 -2.21
N ASN A 147 7.19 -7.61 -1.19
CA ASN A 147 7.73 -6.23 -1.15
C ASN A 147 8.70 -5.92 -2.28
N GLN A 148 9.56 -6.88 -2.66
CA GLN A 148 10.50 -6.72 -3.77
C GLN A 148 9.75 -6.62 -5.11
N PHE A 149 8.77 -7.50 -5.34
CA PHE A 149 7.97 -7.47 -6.57
C PHE A 149 7.13 -6.20 -6.67
N THR A 150 6.46 -5.77 -5.60
CA THR A 150 5.69 -4.52 -5.61
C THR A 150 6.61 -3.31 -5.78
N GLY A 151 7.78 -3.29 -5.14
CA GLY A 151 8.81 -2.27 -5.36
C GLY A 151 9.27 -2.19 -6.82
N HIS A 152 9.51 -3.34 -7.46
CA HIS A 152 9.84 -3.40 -8.88
C HIS A 152 8.71 -2.86 -9.78
N LEU A 153 7.45 -3.17 -9.46
CA LEU A 153 6.30 -2.64 -10.20
C LEU A 153 6.18 -1.12 -10.05
N LEU A 154 6.38 -0.58 -8.85
CA LEU A 154 6.39 0.87 -8.60
C LEU A 154 7.52 1.56 -9.39
N ALA A 155 8.71 0.97 -9.39
CA ALA A 155 9.88 1.51 -10.10
C ALA A 155 9.67 1.60 -11.62
N ARG A 156 8.87 0.72 -12.23
CA ARG A 156 8.51 0.81 -13.66
C ARG A 156 7.76 2.10 -14.01
N PHE A 157 7.07 2.69 -13.04
CA PHE A 157 6.36 3.96 -13.17
C PHE A 157 7.15 5.14 -12.59
N ALA A 158 8.42 4.93 -12.25
CA ALA A 158 9.27 5.91 -11.55
C ALA A 158 8.67 6.40 -10.22
N GLU A 159 7.88 5.55 -9.55
CA GLU A 159 7.30 5.85 -8.26
C GLU A 159 8.17 5.29 -7.14
N ASP A 160 8.46 6.14 -6.15
CA ASP A 160 9.28 5.82 -4.99
C ASP A 160 8.46 5.96 -3.69
N LEU A 161 8.37 4.87 -2.93
CA LEU A 161 7.76 4.79 -1.60
C LEU A 161 8.80 4.33 -0.56
N SER A 162 10.09 4.47 -0.86
CA SER A 162 11.18 3.95 -0.01
C SER A 162 11.21 4.61 1.37
N ASN A 163 11.04 5.93 1.46
CA ASN A 163 11.02 6.64 2.75
C ASN A 163 9.92 6.10 3.67
N TYR A 164 8.69 5.98 3.15
CA TYR A 164 7.57 5.39 3.88
C TYR A 164 7.81 3.92 4.25
N SER A 165 8.34 3.13 3.30
CA SER A 165 8.65 1.72 3.52
C SER A 165 9.69 1.53 4.63
N SER A 166 10.76 2.33 4.60
CA SER A 166 11.84 2.30 5.59
C SER A 166 11.33 2.65 6.98
N TRP A 167 10.53 3.71 7.09
CA TRP A 167 9.88 4.08 8.34
C TRP A 167 8.97 2.96 8.85
N SER A 168 8.10 2.41 8.00
CA SER A 168 7.17 1.34 8.38
C SER A 168 7.89 0.07 8.85
N ILE A 169 8.98 -0.30 8.17
CA ILE A 169 9.84 -1.44 8.55
C ILE A 169 10.52 -1.18 9.90
N ALA A 170 11.05 0.03 10.13
CA ALA A 170 11.69 0.39 11.39
C ALA A 170 10.70 0.30 12.57
N GLN A 171 9.50 0.85 12.38
CA GLN A 171 8.43 0.80 13.40
C GLN A 171 7.95 -0.62 13.70
N ASN A 172 8.04 -1.52 12.73
CA ASN A 172 7.65 -2.92 12.90
C ASN A 172 8.85 -3.83 13.24
N GLY A 173 9.83 -3.33 14.00
CA GLY A 173 10.96 -4.11 14.51
C GLY A 173 11.91 -4.63 13.43
N GLY A 174 12.01 -3.92 12.30
CA GLY A 174 12.80 -4.34 11.14
C GLY A 174 12.10 -5.35 10.23
N GLN A 175 10.82 -5.66 10.48
CA GLN A 175 10.03 -6.60 9.69
C GLN A 175 9.06 -5.88 8.76
N ILE A 176 8.83 -6.45 7.58
CA ILE A 176 7.81 -5.95 6.64
C ILE A 176 6.44 -6.36 7.19
N SER A 177 5.52 -5.40 7.28
CA SER A 177 4.14 -5.66 7.71
C SER A 177 3.24 -5.99 6.51
N PRO A 178 2.17 -6.78 6.70
CA PRO A 178 1.12 -6.94 5.68
C PRO A 178 0.48 -5.60 5.27
N ALA A 179 0.36 -4.65 6.21
CA ALA A 179 -0.17 -3.31 5.94
C ALA A 179 0.67 -2.57 4.89
N LEU A 180 1.99 -2.57 5.01
CA LEU A 180 2.89 -1.93 4.03
C LEU A 180 2.72 -2.52 2.63
N ILE A 181 2.52 -3.84 2.52
CA ILE A 181 2.25 -4.50 1.24
C ILE A 181 0.91 -4.01 0.68
N ASN A 182 -0.13 -3.98 1.50
CA ASN A 182 -1.45 -3.51 1.10
C ASN A 182 -1.44 -2.05 0.65
N ASP A 183 -0.70 -1.17 1.32
CA ASP A 183 -0.58 0.24 0.93
C ASP A 183 0.09 0.39 -0.45
N LYS A 184 1.15 -0.38 -0.71
CA LYS A 184 1.80 -0.43 -2.03
C LYS A 184 0.86 -0.95 -3.11
N LEU A 185 0.09 -1.99 -2.80
CA LEU A 185 -0.89 -2.55 -3.73
C LEU A 185 -2.05 -1.57 -3.98
N ALA A 186 -2.52 -0.86 -2.95
CA ALA A 186 -3.55 0.17 -3.09
C ALA A 186 -3.09 1.29 -4.02
N PHE A 187 -1.85 1.77 -3.84
CA PHE A 187 -1.24 2.76 -4.74
C PHE A 187 -1.14 2.23 -6.19
N LEU A 188 -0.66 1.00 -6.38
CA LEU A 188 -0.53 0.39 -7.71
C LEU A 188 -1.88 0.18 -8.41
N ASN A 189 -2.91 -0.26 -7.67
CA ASN A 189 -4.27 -0.44 -8.21
C ASN A 189 -4.92 0.92 -8.55
N GLY A 190 -4.68 1.95 -7.74
CA GLY A 190 -5.14 3.32 -7.98
C GLY A 190 -4.26 4.12 -8.94
N PHE A 191 -3.18 3.55 -9.49
CA PHE A 191 -2.14 4.31 -10.16
C PHE A 191 -2.65 5.17 -11.31
N SER A 192 -3.59 4.66 -12.13
CA SER A 192 -4.11 5.42 -13.28
C SER A 192 -4.81 6.72 -12.87
N SER A 193 -5.65 6.70 -11.83
CA SER A 193 -6.37 7.89 -11.38
C SER A 193 -5.41 8.85 -10.66
N LEU A 194 -4.54 8.30 -9.81
CA LEU A 194 -3.53 9.06 -9.10
C LEU A 194 -2.56 9.78 -10.05
N ALA A 195 -2.05 9.08 -11.08
CA ALA A 195 -1.12 9.66 -12.04
C ALA A 195 -1.77 10.69 -12.96
N HIS A 196 -3.00 10.43 -13.43
CA HIS A 196 -3.73 11.34 -14.32
C HIS A 196 -4.02 12.69 -13.64
N SER A 197 -4.48 12.65 -12.38
CA SER A 197 -4.93 13.82 -11.65
C SER A 197 -3.86 14.46 -10.76
N ARG A 198 -2.58 14.08 -10.88
CA ARG A 198 -1.53 14.41 -9.89
C ARG A 198 -1.41 15.89 -9.49
N ALA A 199 -1.72 16.81 -10.41
CA ALA A 199 -1.65 18.25 -10.21
C ALA A 199 -2.99 18.94 -10.49
N THR A 200 -4.11 18.21 -10.41
CA THR A 200 -5.44 18.80 -10.57
C THR A 200 -5.95 19.29 -9.21
N ALA A 201 -6.47 20.52 -9.20
CA ALA A 201 -7.25 21.03 -8.08
C ALA A 201 -8.57 20.24 -7.90
N PHE A 202 -9.24 20.45 -6.78
CA PHE A 202 -10.59 19.94 -6.58
C PHE A 202 -11.61 20.73 -7.41
N ASP A 203 -12.75 20.13 -7.71
CA ASP A 203 -13.83 20.78 -8.46
C ASP A 203 -14.73 21.56 -7.49
N TYR A 204 -14.49 22.85 -7.30
CA TYR A 204 -15.32 23.69 -6.43
C TYR A 204 -16.75 23.92 -6.93
N SER A 205 -17.08 23.50 -8.16
CA SER A 205 -18.44 23.54 -8.71
C SER A 205 -19.22 22.24 -8.54
N ALA A 206 -18.57 21.19 -8.02
CA ALA A 206 -19.20 19.89 -7.83
C ALA A 206 -20.35 19.99 -6.84
N THR A 207 -21.46 19.31 -7.14
CA THR A 207 -22.63 19.20 -6.27
C THR A 207 -23.03 17.75 -6.10
N ARG A 208 -23.56 17.41 -4.92
CA ARG A 208 -24.16 16.10 -4.62
C ARG A 208 -25.63 16.26 -4.28
N THR A 209 -26.39 15.18 -4.38
CA THR A 209 -27.79 15.14 -3.95
C THR A 209 -27.86 14.67 -2.50
N ASP A 210 -28.51 15.43 -1.63
CA ASP A 210 -28.76 15.04 -0.24
C ASP A 210 -29.88 13.99 -0.12
N GLU A 211 -30.09 13.44 1.08
CA GLU A 211 -31.16 12.44 1.33
C GLU A 211 -32.57 12.97 1.05
N GLN A 212 -32.74 14.30 1.02
CA GLN A 212 -34.00 14.99 0.74
C GLN A 212 -34.16 15.38 -0.74
N GLY A 213 -33.18 15.05 -1.59
CA GLY A 213 -33.20 15.33 -3.02
C GLY A 213 -32.72 16.73 -3.43
N ASN A 214 -32.16 17.53 -2.51
CA ASN A 214 -31.62 18.85 -2.83
C ASN A 214 -30.18 18.76 -3.33
N SER A 215 -29.81 19.68 -4.22
CA SER A 215 -28.42 19.85 -4.65
C SER A 215 -27.64 20.65 -3.60
N THR A 216 -26.56 20.06 -3.10
CA THR A 216 -25.66 20.68 -2.12
C THR A 216 -24.21 20.63 -2.60
N PRO A 217 -23.34 21.57 -2.21
CA PRO A 217 -21.93 21.55 -2.61
C PRO A 217 -21.20 20.25 -2.21
N ASP A 218 -20.46 19.66 -3.14
CA ASP A 218 -19.67 18.45 -2.93
C ASP A 218 -18.23 18.79 -2.51
N VAL A 219 -18.06 19.49 -1.40
CA VAL A 219 -16.75 20.06 -0.99
C VAL A 219 -16.29 19.65 0.41
N TRP A 220 -17.21 19.27 1.31
CA TRP A 220 -16.90 18.84 2.68
C TRP A 220 -17.45 17.46 2.97
N ASP A 221 -16.76 16.64 3.77
CA ASP A 221 -17.09 15.21 3.89
C ASP A 221 -17.18 14.58 2.49
N SER A 222 -16.16 14.84 1.64
CA SER A 222 -16.15 14.49 0.21
C SER A 222 -14.80 13.98 -0.28
N GLU A 223 -14.83 13.12 -1.30
CA GLU A 223 -13.67 12.67 -2.07
C GLU A 223 -13.25 13.66 -3.16
N ASN A 224 -13.99 14.76 -3.32
CA ASN A 224 -13.64 15.90 -4.15
C ASN A 224 -12.52 16.73 -3.51
N VAL A 225 -11.33 16.15 -3.54
CA VAL A 225 -10.06 16.73 -3.09
C VAL A 225 -9.09 16.77 -4.26
N SER A 226 -8.03 17.58 -4.13
CA SER A 226 -7.01 17.70 -5.17
C SER A 226 -6.32 16.35 -5.40
N GLY A 227 -5.87 16.09 -6.63
CA GLY A 227 -5.14 14.86 -6.90
C GLY A 227 -3.78 14.81 -6.20
N PHE A 228 -3.24 15.97 -5.80
CA PHE A 228 -2.10 16.08 -4.90
C PHE A 228 -2.40 15.44 -3.54
N GLU A 229 -3.51 15.82 -2.89
CA GLU A 229 -3.95 15.22 -1.61
C GLU A 229 -4.12 13.70 -1.74
N LYS A 230 -4.76 13.23 -2.82
CA LYS A 230 -4.96 11.79 -3.07
C LYS A 230 -3.64 11.03 -3.19
N ARG A 231 -2.67 11.60 -3.90
CA ARG A 231 -1.35 10.98 -4.11
C ARG A 231 -0.52 10.95 -2.83
N VAL A 232 -0.46 12.06 -2.10
CA VAL A 232 0.26 12.14 -0.83
C VAL A 232 -0.30 11.13 0.16
N ALA A 233 -1.62 11.07 0.31
CA ALA A 233 -2.27 10.09 1.18
C ALA A 233 -1.92 8.64 0.78
N ALA A 234 -1.99 8.32 -0.52
CA ALA A 234 -1.67 6.98 -1.03
C ALA A 234 -0.18 6.61 -0.84
N LYS A 235 0.75 7.55 -0.99
CA LYS A 235 2.19 7.31 -0.77
C LYS A 235 2.56 7.10 0.70
N LEU A 236 1.79 7.70 1.61
CA LEU A 236 1.98 7.61 3.06
C LEU A 236 1.16 6.48 3.70
N GLY A 237 0.37 5.72 2.93
CA GLY A 237 -0.53 4.69 3.46
C GLY A 237 -1.61 5.27 4.36
N ILE A 238 -2.11 6.48 4.09
CA ILE A 238 -3.23 7.08 4.82
C ILE A 238 -4.53 6.52 4.23
N SER A 239 -5.35 5.90 5.06
CA SER A 239 -6.52 5.10 4.66
C SER A 239 -7.70 5.90 4.07
N GLY A 240 -7.57 7.23 3.96
CA GLY A 240 -8.56 8.08 3.29
C GLY A 240 -8.08 9.51 3.03
N PHE A 241 -8.23 9.97 1.79
CA PHE A 241 -7.96 11.35 1.36
C PHE A 241 -9.20 12.26 1.41
N ARG A 242 -10.32 11.76 1.96
CA ARG A 242 -11.59 12.51 2.04
C ARG A 242 -11.41 13.77 2.88
N ARG A 243 -11.79 14.94 2.37
CA ARG A 243 -11.84 16.18 3.16
C ARG A 243 -12.98 16.06 4.16
N ARG A 244 -12.68 16.24 5.44
CA ARG A 244 -13.57 16.05 6.59
C ARG A 244 -13.00 16.76 7.81
N SER A 245 -13.75 16.81 8.90
CA SER A 245 -13.20 17.33 10.16
C SER A 245 -12.18 16.35 10.74
N LEU A 246 -10.97 16.84 11.01
CA LEU A 246 -9.89 16.15 11.69
C LEU A 246 -9.90 16.44 13.20
N ALA A 247 -10.83 17.29 13.65
CA ALA A 247 -11.01 17.70 15.03
C ALA A 247 -12.01 16.84 15.81
N THR A 248 -12.27 15.61 15.35
CA THR A 248 -13.31 14.71 15.87
C THR A 248 -12.84 13.87 17.07
N SER A 249 -11.58 13.46 17.07
CA SER A 249 -10.95 12.64 18.12
C SER A 249 -9.46 12.94 18.23
N ALA A 250 -8.91 12.74 19.44
CA ALA A 250 -7.48 12.80 19.72
C ALA A 250 -6.98 11.42 20.19
N GLY A 251 -5.72 11.09 19.90
CA GLY A 251 -5.09 9.83 20.35
C GLY A 251 -5.15 8.70 19.30
N PRO A 252 -5.25 7.41 19.71
CA PRO A 252 -5.15 6.27 18.80
C PRO A 252 -6.24 6.20 17.72
N ASP A 253 -7.43 6.72 18.04
CA ASP A 253 -8.56 6.79 17.11
C ASP A 253 -8.59 8.11 16.32
N ALA A 254 -7.56 8.95 16.45
CA ALA A 254 -7.46 10.19 15.70
C ALA A 254 -7.22 9.88 14.23
N GLU A 255 -8.05 10.50 13.41
CA GLU A 255 -7.98 10.32 11.98
C GLU A 255 -6.80 11.08 11.37
N GLU A 256 -6.10 10.41 10.46
CA GLU A 256 -5.05 11.02 9.67
C GLU A 256 -5.64 11.73 8.45
N GLY A 257 -5.00 12.83 8.06
CA GLY A 257 -5.41 13.65 6.94
C GLY A 257 -4.64 14.96 6.93
N LEU A 258 -5.03 15.85 6.03
CA LEU A 258 -4.48 17.19 5.93
C LEU A 258 -5.54 18.14 5.39
N HIS A 259 -5.41 19.42 5.71
CA HIS A 259 -6.16 20.49 5.06
C HIS A 259 -5.24 21.29 4.17
N LEU A 260 -5.51 21.29 2.87
CA LEU A 260 -4.79 22.10 1.89
C LEU A 260 -5.60 23.35 1.53
N VAL A 261 -4.94 24.50 1.59
CA VAL A 261 -5.49 25.81 1.24
C VAL A 261 -4.67 26.42 0.12
N GLU A 262 -5.28 26.59 -1.05
CA GLU A 262 -4.68 27.35 -2.15
C GLU A 262 -4.90 28.85 -1.94
N HIS A 263 -3.82 29.62 -1.78
CA HIS A 263 -3.95 31.04 -1.46
C HIS A 263 -4.58 31.84 -2.61
N LEU A 264 -4.46 31.36 -3.85
CA LEU A 264 -5.06 32.01 -5.02
C LEU A 264 -6.58 32.16 -4.88
N LEU A 265 -7.25 31.20 -4.22
CA LEU A 265 -8.69 31.22 -3.98
C LEU A 265 -9.11 32.27 -2.93
N LEU A 266 -8.17 32.78 -2.15
CA LEU A 266 -8.40 33.81 -1.12
C LEU A 266 -8.26 35.23 -1.66
N ARG A 267 -7.91 35.38 -2.94
CA ARG A 267 -7.71 36.67 -3.56
C ARG A 267 -9.03 37.46 -3.59
N PRO A 268 -9.07 38.71 -3.09
CA PRO A 268 -10.28 39.53 -3.13
C PRO A 268 -10.70 39.90 -4.56
N GLY A 269 -12.02 40.09 -4.75
CA GLY A 269 -12.61 40.53 -6.02
C GLY A 269 -12.29 42.00 -6.33
N SER A 270 -12.57 42.44 -7.56
CA SER A 270 -12.12 43.74 -8.09
C SER A 270 -12.81 44.98 -7.51
N GLU A 271 -13.88 44.83 -6.72
CA GLU A 271 -14.66 45.98 -6.23
C GLU A 271 -14.50 46.25 -4.73
N ASP A 272 -13.87 45.35 -3.96
CA ASP A 272 -13.73 45.53 -2.53
C ASP A 272 -12.32 45.23 -2.01
N SER A 273 -11.97 46.02 -1.00
CA SER A 273 -11.02 45.71 0.07
C SER A 273 -9.53 45.85 -0.22
N ASP A 274 -8.90 46.69 0.60
CA ASP A 274 -7.56 46.51 1.18
C ASP A 274 -6.92 45.19 0.75
N ARG A 275 -6.01 45.25 -0.24
CA ARG A 275 -5.07 44.16 -0.52
C ARG A 275 -4.58 43.70 0.85
N MET A 276 -4.62 42.40 1.16
CA MET A 276 -3.98 41.92 2.38
C MET A 276 -2.57 42.52 2.37
N GLU A 277 -2.31 43.48 3.25
CA GLU A 277 -0.94 43.85 3.54
C GLU A 277 -0.28 42.52 3.88
N ALA A 278 0.90 42.25 3.28
CA ALA A 278 1.65 41.04 3.55
C ALA A 278 1.88 40.98 5.05
N ALA A 279 0.95 40.35 5.77
CA ALA A 279 0.75 40.57 7.18
C ALA A 279 1.72 39.65 7.87
N ASN A 280 3.00 40.02 7.82
CA ASN A 280 4.07 39.53 8.66
C ASN A 280 3.84 38.06 9.04
N LEU A 281 3.90 37.15 8.05
CA LEU A 281 4.37 35.80 8.31
C LEU A 281 5.71 36.03 9.03
N GLN A 282 5.73 35.75 10.33
CA GLN A 282 6.57 36.47 11.28
C GLN A 282 8.05 36.51 10.83
N ARG A 283 8.56 37.73 10.67
CA ARG A 283 9.96 38.02 10.91
C ARG A 283 10.17 37.79 12.41
N GLU A 284 10.91 36.76 12.80
CA GLU A 284 11.63 36.84 14.07
C GLU A 284 12.57 38.06 13.95
N GLU A 285 12.66 38.89 15.00
CA GLU A 285 13.70 39.91 15.09
C GLU A 285 15.07 39.22 14.98
N GLY A 286 15.71 39.34 13.81
CA GLY A 286 17.03 38.73 13.54
C GLY A 286 17.04 37.60 12.52
N ALA A 287 15.89 37.15 12.00
CA ALA A 287 15.87 36.16 10.92
C ALA A 287 16.48 36.72 9.63
N PRO A 288 17.37 35.97 8.93
CA PRO A 288 17.98 36.43 7.69
C PRO A 288 16.91 36.69 6.62
N PRO A 289 17.12 37.68 5.72
CA PRO A 289 16.13 38.10 4.74
C PRO A 289 16.06 37.06 3.60
N LEU A 290 15.46 35.90 3.84
CA LEU A 290 15.44 34.85 2.82
C LEU A 290 14.14 34.71 2.03
N ILE A 291 13.01 35.28 2.45
CA ILE A 291 11.78 35.20 1.63
C ILE A 291 10.94 36.48 1.75
N MET A 292 11.24 37.49 0.94
CA MET A 292 10.26 38.54 0.65
C MET A 292 9.29 37.98 -0.39
N ILE A 293 8.09 37.58 0.03
CA ILE A 293 7.01 37.27 -0.93
C ILE A 293 6.23 38.56 -1.20
N PRO A 294 6.32 39.16 -2.39
CA PRO A 294 5.70 40.46 -2.66
C PRO A 294 4.16 40.40 -2.76
N ASP A 295 3.61 39.22 -3.07
CA ASP A 295 2.17 38.97 -3.24
C ASP A 295 1.80 37.65 -2.53
N PRO A 296 0.95 37.67 -1.47
CA PRO A 296 0.66 36.50 -0.64
C PRO A 296 -0.24 35.44 -1.32
N TYR A 297 -0.79 35.71 -2.51
CA TYR A 297 -1.77 34.84 -3.16
C TYR A 297 -1.21 33.87 -4.22
N PRO A 298 -0.46 34.30 -5.24
CA PRO A 298 -0.04 33.41 -6.30
C PRO A 298 0.99 32.39 -5.81
N PHE A 299 0.91 31.18 -6.38
CA PHE A 299 1.90 30.12 -6.22
C PHE A 299 2.16 29.66 -4.77
N GLN A 300 1.20 29.88 -3.87
CA GLN A 300 1.34 29.53 -2.46
C GLN A 300 0.21 28.63 -1.98
N LEU A 301 0.60 27.65 -1.19
CA LEU A 301 -0.27 26.69 -0.53
C LEU A 301 0.04 26.71 0.96
N SER A 302 -0.99 26.55 1.78
CA SER A 302 -0.82 26.23 3.20
C SER A 302 -1.44 24.88 3.51
N ILE A 303 -0.70 24.05 4.22
CA ILE A 303 -1.05 22.68 4.55
C ILE A 303 -1.07 22.56 6.06
N PHE A 304 -2.21 22.21 6.64
CA PHE A 304 -2.35 21.98 8.08
C PHE A 304 -2.51 20.49 8.36
N LEU A 305 -1.66 19.97 9.25
CA LEU A 305 -1.59 18.56 9.63
C LEU A 305 -1.93 18.42 11.13
N PRO A 306 -2.82 17.49 11.52
CA PRO A 306 -3.16 17.25 12.92
C PRO A 306 -2.03 16.48 13.62
N GLY A 307 -1.13 17.18 14.30
CA GLY A 307 0.03 16.58 14.98
C GLY A 307 -0.31 15.52 16.03
N TRP A 308 -1.57 15.48 16.47
CA TRP A 308 -2.09 14.50 17.42
C TRP A 308 -2.49 13.14 16.82
N ALA A 309 -2.54 13.00 15.48
CA ALA A 309 -2.84 11.72 14.86
C ALA A 309 -1.74 10.69 15.17
N ALA A 310 -2.10 9.41 15.30
CA ALA A 310 -1.23 8.39 15.89
C ALA A 310 0.17 8.31 15.26
N ARG A 311 0.27 8.23 13.92
CA ARG A 311 1.57 8.23 13.24
C ARG A 311 2.22 9.62 13.19
N PHE A 312 1.42 10.68 13.18
CA PHE A 312 1.92 12.07 13.17
C PHE A 312 2.53 12.49 14.50
N GLN A 313 2.44 11.70 15.58
CA GLN A 313 3.21 11.95 16.80
C GLN A 313 4.68 11.51 16.69
N ASP A 314 5.03 10.73 15.66
CA ASP A 314 6.41 10.29 15.39
C ASP A 314 7.15 11.31 14.50
N GLU A 315 8.19 11.94 15.04
CA GLU A 315 9.03 12.91 14.33
C GLU A 315 9.71 12.33 13.08
N GLU A 316 10.08 11.05 13.07
CA GLU A 316 10.64 10.41 11.88
C GLU A 316 9.56 10.30 10.79
N PHE A 317 8.32 10.00 11.17
CA PHE A 317 7.21 9.98 10.23
C PHE A 317 6.88 11.40 9.73
N ARG A 318 6.93 12.42 10.59
CA ARG A 318 6.76 13.82 10.17
C ARG A 318 7.76 14.19 9.08
N ALA A 319 9.03 13.81 9.24
CA ALA A 319 10.05 14.02 8.20
C ALA A 319 9.70 13.31 6.88
N VAL A 320 9.16 12.09 6.93
CA VAL A 320 8.67 11.37 5.75
C VAL A 320 7.49 12.09 5.09
N VAL A 321 6.51 12.54 5.88
CA VAL A 321 5.34 13.30 5.40
C VAL A 321 5.78 14.58 4.71
N GLU A 322 6.60 15.38 5.39
CA GLU A 322 7.08 16.64 4.86
C GLU A 322 7.90 16.48 3.58
N ARG A 323 8.75 15.45 3.52
CA ARG A 323 9.51 15.13 2.32
C ARG A 323 8.59 14.73 1.17
N THR A 324 7.61 13.86 1.44
CA THR A 324 6.62 13.41 0.44
C THR A 324 5.80 14.59 -0.09
N LEU A 325 5.36 15.49 0.79
CA LEU A 325 4.66 16.73 0.40
C LEU A 325 5.51 17.55 -0.58
N ARG A 326 6.79 17.77 -0.26
CA ARG A 326 7.70 18.57 -1.11
C ARG A 326 8.04 17.89 -2.44
N GLU A 327 8.19 16.56 -2.46
CA GLU A 327 8.48 15.78 -3.67
C GLU A 327 7.29 15.71 -4.63
N GLU A 328 6.07 15.69 -4.10
CA GLU A 328 4.84 15.65 -4.92
C GLU A 328 4.40 17.03 -5.43
N LEU A 329 4.89 18.12 -4.82
CA LEU A 329 4.52 19.47 -5.23
C LEU A 329 5.20 19.88 -6.54
N PRO A 330 4.46 20.51 -7.48
CA PRO A 330 5.06 21.18 -8.62
C PRO A 330 6.08 22.24 -8.18
N ALA A 331 7.23 22.30 -8.85
CA ALA A 331 8.35 23.18 -8.47
C ALA A 331 8.04 24.69 -8.42
N HIS A 332 6.96 25.12 -9.07
CA HIS A 332 6.53 26.52 -9.06
C HIS A 332 5.60 26.86 -7.89
N LEU A 333 5.11 25.87 -7.13
CA LEU A 333 4.28 26.08 -5.94
C LEU A 333 5.15 26.04 -4.70
N PHE A 334 4.91 26.98 -3.80
CA PHE A 334 5.50 27.03 -2.48
C PHE A 334 4.49 26.55 -1.45
N SER A 335 4.89 25.65 -0.54
CA SER A 335 4.02 25.15 0.53
C SER A 335 4.49 25.56 1.91
N TRP A 336 3.60 26.20 2.67
CA TRP A 336 3.70 26.35 4.11
C TRP A 336 3.14 25.10 4.77
N ILE A 337 3.96 24.36 5.52
CA ILE A 337 3.55 23.11 6.18
C ILE A 337 3.45 23.37 7.68
N TYR A 338 2.24 23.29 8.23
CA TYR A 338 1.94 23.54 9.64
C TYR A 338 1.56 22.23 10.33
N TRP A 339 2.30 21.89 11.38
CA TRP A 339 1.90 20.87 12.34
C TRP A 339 1.10 21.53 13.45
N VAL A 340 -0.13 21.08 13.68
CA VAL A 340 -1.00 21.62 14.75
C VAL A 340 -0.99 20.67 15.93
N GLU A 341 -0.58 21.15 17.09
CA GLU A 341 -0.47 20.37 18.32
C GLU A 341 -1.69 20.52 19.24
N LEU A 342 -1.86 19.56 20.15
CA LEU A 342 -2.84 19.67 21.22
C LEU A 342 -2.50 20.82 22.16
N ASN A 343 -3.51 21.30 22.89
CA ASN A 343 -3.27 22.24 23.96
C ASN A 343 -2.64 21.56 25.19
N GLU A 344 -2.34 22.36 26.22
CA GLU A 344 -1.73 21.91 27.48
C GLU A 344 -2.58 20.86 28.23
N GLU A 345 -3.86 20.76 27.93
CA GLU A 345 -4.81 19.79 28.50
C GLU A 345 -5.00 18.54 27.61
N ALA A 346 -4.16 18.36 26.58
CA ALA A 346 -4.27 17.30 25.58
C ALA A 346 -5.61 17.32 24.81
N LEU A 347 -6.19 18.50 24.63
CA LEU A 347 -7.40 18.72 23.84
C LEU A 347 -7.08 19.44 22.53
N ILE A 348 -7.91 19.19 21.51
CA ILE A 348 -7.78 19.85 20.21
C ILE A 348 -8.04 21.35 20.39
N PRO A 349 -7.13 22.24 19.94
CA PRO A 349 -7.29 23.68 20.15
C PRO A 349 -8.55 24.22 19.49
N THR A 350 -9.27 25.09 20.21
CA THR A 350 -10.49 25.75 19.70
C THR A 350 -10.22 26.61 18.45
N VAL A 351 -8.99 27.09 18.29
CA VAL A 351 -8.57 27.81 17.08
C VAL A 351 -8.57 26.89 15.84
N PHE A 352 -8.24 25.61 16.00
CA PHE A 352 -8.27 24.63 14.91
C PHE A 352 -9.71 24.26 14.53
N THR A 353 -10.59 24.04 15.51
CA THR A 353 -12.01 23.79 15.24
C THR A 353 -12.69 25.00 14.58
N THR A 354 -12.32 26.21 14.99
CA THR A 354 -12.79 27.46 14.36
C THR A 354 -12.30 27.56 12.91
N PHE A 355 -11.03 27.24 12.65
CA PHE A 355 -10.47 27.13 11.30
C PHE A 355 -11.27 26.15 10.43
N GLU A 356 -11.49 24.91 10.88
CA GLU A 356 -12.23 23.91 10.09
C GLU A 356 -13.67 24.35 9.78
N ASN A 357 -14.38 24.89 10.78
CA ASN A 357 -15.76 25.35 10.61
C ASN A 357 -15.85 26.49 9.60
N THR A 358 -14.95 27.47 9.70
CA THR A 358 -14.91 28.59 8.74
C THR A 358 -14.43 28.15 7.35
N PHE A 359 -13.49 27.20 7.28
CA PHE A 359 -13.02 26.61 6.03
C PHE A 359 -14.15 25.89 5.29
N ARG A 360 -14.89 25.04 6.01
CA ARG A 360 -16.08 24.36 5.51
C ARG A 360 -17.11 25.36 4.97
N LEU A 361 -17.51 26.33 5.80
CA LEU A 361 -18.51 27.33 5.43
C LEU A 361 -18.07 28.14 4.21
N TRP A 362 -16.79 28.50 4.12
CA TRP A 362 -16.25 29.19 2.95
C TRP A 362 -16.31 28.33 1.69
N LEU A 363 -15.88 27.06 1.74
CA LEU A 363 -15.96 26.14 0.61
C LEU A 363 -17.40 25.92 0.13
N GLU A 364 -18.34 25.74 1.05
CA GLU A 364 -19.77 25.57 0.73
C GLU A 364 -20.36 26.83 0.06
N ASN A 365 -19.75 28.01 0.27
CA ASN A 365 -20.18 29.29 -0.29
C ASN A 365 -19.21 29.84 -1.37
N LEU A 366 -18.32 29.01 -1.91
CA LEU A 366 -17.34 29.41 -2.94
C LEU A 366 -18.00 29.68 -4.33
N HIS A 367 -19.34 29.63 -4.40
CA HIS A 367 -20.16 29.89 -5.59
C HIS A 367 -20.35 31.40 -5.85
N PRO A 368 -20.49 31.86 -7.10
CA PRO A 368 -20.45 33.29 -7.52
C PRO A 368 -21.36 34.31 -6.81
N ASP A 369 -22.38 33.91 -6.05
CA ASP A 369 -23.44 34.85 -5.67
C ASP A 369 -23.20 35.64 -4.38
N ASN A 370 -22.31 35.23 -3.46
CA ASN A 370 -21.87 36.10 -2.33
C ASN A 370 -20.65 35.57 -1.51
N PRO A 371 -19.41 35.61 -2.03
CA PRO A 371 -18.24 34.95 -1.40
C PRO A 371 -17.51 35.76 -0.32
N GLU A 372 -17.82 37.04 -0.09
CA GLU A 372 -16.88 37.93 0.62
C GLU A 372 -16.89 37.77 2.14
N ASP A 373 -18.05 37.65 2.78
CA ASP A 373 -18.15 37.53 4.24
C ASP A 373 -17.56 36.21 4.75
N THR A 374 -17.88 35.09 4.09
CA THR A 374 -17.38 33.76 4.46
C THR A 374 -15.88 33.64 4.22
N ARG A 375 -15.37 34.19 3.10
CA ARG A 375 -13.92 34.28 2.82
C ARG A 375 -13.21 35.10 3.89
N ASN A 376 -13.70 36.29 4.21
CA ASN A 376 -13.04 37.17 5.19
C ASN A 376 -13.01 36.54 6.60
N ASN A 377 -14.08 35.82 6.98
CA ASN A 377 -14.12 35.07 8.23
C ASN A 377 -13.12 33.89 8.22
N PHE A 378 -13.03 33.15 7.11
CA PHE A 378 -12.03 32.11 6.96
C PHE A 378 -10.59 32.65 7.01
N VAL A 379 -10.30 33.73 6.30
CA VAL A 379 -8.97 34.37 6.32
C VAL A 379 -8.57 34.81 7.73
N LYS A 380 -9.51 35.32 8.54
CA LYS A 380 -9.24 35.63 9.96
C LYS A 380 -8.87 34.38 10.74
N ALA A 381 -9.69 33.32 10.67
CA ALA A 381 -9.45 32.07 11.38
C ALA A 381 -8.15 31.37 10.94
N PHE A 382 -7.87 31.37 9.64
CA PHE A 382 -6.61 30.91 9.06
C PHE A 382 -5.40 31.62 9.68
N ASN A 383 -5.44 32.96 9.74
CA ASN A 383 -4.34 33.75 10.28
C ASN A 383 -4.19 33.55 11.80
N GLU A 384 -5.29 33.41 12.52
CA GLU A 384 -5.29 33.09 13.95
C GLU A 384 -4.67 31.72 14.21
N LEU A 385 -5.01 30.69 13.42
CA LEU A 385 -4.41 29.37 13.53
C LEU A 385 -2.91 29.42 13.22
N ALA A 386 -2.53 30.00 12.08
CA ALA A 386 -1.13 30.06 11.64
C ALA A 386 -0.21 30.85 12.59
N LYS A 387 -0.76 31.82 13.35
CA LYS A 387 -0.03 32.60 14.37
C LYS A 387 -0.18 32.04 15.78
N SER A 388 -0.99 31.00 15.96
CA SER A 388 -1.23 30.42 17.28
C SER A 388 0.02 29.70 17.79
N LYS A 389 0.16 29.61 19.11
CA LYS A 389 1.21 28.81 19.75
C LYS A 389 1.08 27.29 19.50
N TYR A 390 -0.02 26.86 18.90
CA TYR A 390 -0.31 25.45 18.62
C TYR A 390 0.10 25.04 17.20
N ALA A 391 0.36 26.00 16.31
CA ALA A 391 0.80 25.72 14.95
C ALA A 391 2.31 25.93 14.84
N THR A 392 3.04 24.85 14.59
CA THR A 392 4.47 24.87 14.34
C THR A 392 4.71 24.79 12.84
N LEU A 393 5.39 25.79 12.27
CA LEU A 393 5.81 25.73 10.87
C LEU A 393 6.98 24.74 10.76
N ALA A 394 6.80 23.69 9.96
CA ALA A 394 7.86 22.76 9.64
C ALA A 394 9.01 23.50 8.94
N ASN A 395 10.22 23.36 9.50
CA ASN A 395 11.41 24.16 9.19
C ASN A 395 11.52 24.52 7.70
N THR A 396 11.63 25.83 7.45
CA THR A 396 11.83 26.42 6.12
C THR A 396 12.96 25.70 5.39
N TYR A 397 12.68 25.20 4.19
CA TYR A 397 13.61 24.55 3.30
C TYR A 397 15.02 25.17 3.34
N GLN A 398 15.99 24.44 3.90
CA GLN A 398 17.43 24.73 3.79
C GLN A 398 18.03 23.83 2.71
N PRO A 399 18.13 24.26 1.44
CA PRO A 399 18.68 23.44 0.37
C PRO A 399 20.16 23.10 0.55
N PHE A 400 20.88 23.82 1.42
CA PHE A 400 22.30 23.67 1.68
C PHE A 400 22.56 23.85 3.19
N GLU A 401 23.38 22.98 3.78
CA GLU A 401 23.92 23.19 5.14
C GLU A 401 24.87 24.41 5.15
N LEU A 402 24.93 25.12 6.28
CA LEU A 402 25.90 26.20 6.55
C LEU A 402 27.17 25.65 7.21
#